data_AF-H1DKP8-F1
#
_entry.id   AF-H1DKP8-F1
#
_cell.length_a   1.000
_cell.length_b   1.000
_cell.length_c   1.000
_cell.angle_alpha   90.00
_cell.angle_beta   90.00
_cell.angle_gamma   90.00
#
_symmetry.space_group_name_H-M   'P 1'
#
loop_
_entity.id
_entity.type
_entity.pdbx_description
1 polymer ?
#
loop_
_entity_poly.entity_id
_entity_poly.type
_entity_poly.pdbx_seq_one_letter_code
_entity_poly.pdbx_strand_id
1 'polypeptide(L)'
;MKSFGLRIGLFIFFLNACSPNEIRIGGECRGLVGDTVVLYGLSAENGDTLLLAVQRVEKGIIDLRTDELQLPAKVGLGIGGKKIFFIVDSKEIVCLGKEEQDSSKIRIESGELEREYQVVYRILNQKYEMPAQKLQEKIQVLEGRQEKTESERKALEELYRNLDRCKRYKKEYIKKTIQANPTHELSLFLLWDELGDEVECQDSLFREMKIMNKKSNIYRLLAQKLL
;
A
#
# COMPACT_ATOMS: atom_id res chain seq x y z
N MET A 1 19.19 35.35 60.46
CA MET A 1 18.88 35.89 59.12
C MET A 1 19.05 34.76 58.11
N LYS A 2 17.98 34.41 57.40
CA LYS A 2 17.91 33.25 56.49
C LYS A 2 18.52 33.63 55.12
N SER A 3 19.54 32.92 54.66
CA SER A 3 20.05 33.08 53.29
C SER A 3 19.20 32.26 52.32
N PHE A 4 18.53 32.95 51.40
CA PHE A 4 17.75 32.38 50.32
C PHE A 4 18.67 31.65 49.31
N GLY A 5 18.49 30.34 49.17
CA GLY A 5 19.05 29.58 48.07
C GLY A 5 18.27 29.85 46.79
N LEU A 6 18.91 30.50 45.81
CA LEU A 6 18.36 30.71 44.47
C LEU A 6 18.48 29.39 43.67
N ARG A 7 17.41 28.60 43.63
CA ARG A 7 17.31 27.46 42.71
C ARG A 7 16.84 27.96 41.36
N ILE A 8 17.77 28.06 40.40
CA ILE A 8 17.44 28.20 38.97
C ILE A 8 16.91 26.84 38.51
N GLY A 9 15.59 26.69 38.51
CA GLY A 9 14.91 25.56 37.88
C GLY A 9 14.91 25.77 36.37
N LEU A 10 15.66 24.95 35.65
CA LEU A 10 15.58 24.84 34.20
C LEU A 10 14.22 24.23 33.84
N PHE A 11 13.22 25.08 33.62
CA PHE A 11 11.95 24.66 33.03
C PHE A 11 12.20 24.36 31.54
N ILE A 12 12.51 23.11 31.25
CA ILE A 12 12.44 22.59 29.88
C ILE A 12 10.94 22.52 29.54
N PHE A 13 10.45 23.54 28.85
CA PHE A 13 9.21 23.45 28.11
C PHE A 13 9.42 22.37 27.03
N PHE A 14 8.91 21.16 27.24
CA PHE A 14 8.58 20.25 26.15
C PHE A 14 7.40 20.85 25.39
N LEU A 15 7.68 21.84 24.55
CA LEU A 15 6.85 22.11 23.40
C LEU A 15 7.02 20.88 22.49
N ASN A 16 6.15 19.89 22.64
CA ASN A 16 5.85 18.98 21.53
C ASN A 16 5.25 19.86 20.44
N ALA A 17 6.12 20.47 19.64
CA ALA A 17 5.72 21.07 18.38
C ALA A 17 5.18 19.91 17.55
N CYS A 18 3.85 19.79 17.42
CA CYS A 18 3.25 18.98 16.37
C CYS A 18 3.90 19.45 15.07
N SER A 19 4.74 18.61 14.47
CA SER A 19 5.31 18.88 13.16
C SER A 19 4.13 19.21 12.25
N PRO A 20 4.15 20.32 11.50
CA PRO A 20 3.05 20.65 10.60
C PRO A 20 2.85 19.57 9.54
N ASN A 21 3.79 18.64 9.38
CA ASN A 21 3.76 17.52 8.44
C ASN A 21 3.48 16.17 9.12
N GLU A 22 3.18 16.14 10.43
CA GLU A 22 2.85 14.91 11.12
C GLU A 22 1.60 14.27 10.50
N ILE A 23 1.74 13.00 10.15
CA ILE A 23 0.68 12.10 9.74
C ILE A 23 0.38 11.19 10.91
N ARG A 24 -0.90 11.04 11.22
CA ARG A 24 -1.43 10.18 12.25
C ARG A 24 -2.24 9.05 11.64
N ILE A 25 -1.90 7.83 12.03
CA ILE A 25 -2.66 6.63 11.73
C ILE A 25 -3.17 6.08 13.05
N GLY A 26 -4.46 6.22 13.31
CA GLY A 26 -5.02 5.86 14.59
C GLY A 26 -6.47 5.44 14.57
N GLY A 27 -6.93 4.89 15.69
CA GLY A 27 -8.32 4.46 15.87
C GLY A 27 -8.46 3.25 16.78
N GLU A 28 -9.72 2.86 17.02
CA GLU A 28 -10.05 1.75 17.90
C GLU A 28 -9.94 0.40 17.17
N CYS A 29 -9.00 -0.43 17.63
CA CYS A 29 -8.74 -1.79 17.20
C CYS A 29 -8.63 -2.71 18.43
N ARG A 30 -9.77 -2.99 19.08
CA ARG A 30 -9.81 -3.71 20.38
C ARG A 30 -9.23 -5.11 20.34
N GLY A 31 -9.34 -5.80 19.20
CA GLY A 31 -8.79 -7.14 19.03
C GLY A 31 -7.26 -7.24 18.95
N LEU A 32 -6.54 -6.12 19.03
CA LEU A 32 -5.08 -6.08 18.94
C LEU A 32 -4.41 -5.79 20.28
N VAL A 33 -5.13 -5.77 21.40
CA VAL A 33 -4.53 -5.46 22.72
C VAL A 33 -3.35 -6.40 22.99
N GLY A 34 -2.18 -5.80 23.23
CA GLY A 34 -0.94 -6.52 23.49
C GLY A 34 -0.07 -6.79 22.25
N ASP A 35 -0.63 -6.68 21.04
CA ASP A 35 0.10 -6.83 19.78
C ASP A 35 1.02 -5.65 19.51
N THR A 36 2.08 -5.92 18.75
CA THR A 36 2.93 -4.89 18.15
C THR A 36 2.44 -4.58 16.75
N VAL A 37 2.12 -3.31 16.53
CA VAL A 37 1.78 -2.76 15.21
C VAL A 37 2.97 -1.98 14.68
N VAL A 38 3.30 -2.21 13.42
CA VAL A 38 4.43 -1.60 12.73
C VAL A 38 3.95 -0.87 11.50
N LEU A 39 4.26 0.42 11.40
CA LEU A 39 4.06 1.19 10.18
C LEU A 39 5.36 1.19 9.38
N TYR A 40 5.28 0.82 8.11
CA TYR A 40 6.39 0.91 7.18
C TYR A 40 5.99 1.64 5.90
N GLY A 41 6.94 2.34 5.31
CA GLY A 41 6.81 3.04 4.04
C GLY A 41 7.90 2.63 3.07
N LEU A 42 7.90 3.27 1.91
CA LEU A 42 9.02 3.19 0.97
C LEU A 42 9.77 4.51 0.98
N SER A 43 11.08 4.43 1.16
CA SER A 43 11.98 5.57 1.12
C SER A 43 12.09 6.09 -0.30
N ALA A 44 11.70 7.34 -0.51
CA ALA A 44 11.82 8.03 -1.79
C ALA A 44 13.27 8.35 -2.20
N GLU A 45 14.26 7.98 -1.38
CA GLU A 45 15.69 8.23 -1.64
C GLU A 45 16.44 7.01 -2.17
N ASN A 46 15.97 5.80 -1.88
CA ASN A 46 16.64 4.55 -2.26
C ASN A 46 15.66 3.41 -2.61
N GLY A 47 14.35 3.60 -2.47
CA GLY A 47 13.34 2.57 -2.72
C GLY A 47 13.24 1.51 -1.62
N ASP A 48 14.03 1.62 -0.54
CA ASP A 48 14.05 0.64 0.53
C ASP A 48 12.82 0.77 1.44
N THR A 49 12.49 -0.31 2.15
CA THR A 49 11.47 -0.28 3.19
C THR A 49 11.95 0.52 4.39
N LEU A 50 11.19 1.55 4.77
CA LEU A 50 11.45 2.42 5.90
C LEU A 50 10.53 2.05 7.07
N LEU A 51 11.09 1.89 8.27
CA LEU A 51 10.32 1.73 9.50
C LEU A 51 9.88 3.10 10.00
N LEU A 52 8.60 3.43 9.86
CA LEU A 52 8.08 4.77 10.13
C LEU A 52 7.64 4.95 11.59
N ALA A 53 7.01 3.92 12.16
CA ALA A 53 6.54 3.93 13.54
C ALA A 53 6.32 2.51 14.05
N VAL A 54 6.43 2.33 15.37
CA VAL A 54 6.12 1.07 16.06
C VAL A 54 5.34 1.39 17.32
N GLN A 55 4.29 0.63 17.58
CA GLN A 55 3.49 0.78 18.78
C GLN A 55 3.06 -0.59 19.31
N ARG A 56 3.17 -0.79 20.63
CA ARG A 56 2.44 -1.85 21.30
C ARG A 56 1.03 -1.35 21.62
N VAL A 57 0.00 -2.05 21.17
CA VAL A 57 -1.38 -1.59 21.30
C VAL A 57 -1.85 -1.76 22.74
N GLU A 58 -2.14 -0.64 23.39
CA GLU A 58 -2.71 -0.58 24.72
C GLU A 58 -4.18 -0.14 24.63
N LYS A 59 -5.04 -0.77 25.43
CA LYS A 59 -6.49 -0.44 25.49
C LYS A 59 -7.21 -0.51 24.13
N GLY A 60 -6.62 -1.19 23.15
CA GLY A 60 -7.19 -1.34 21.82
C GLY A 60 -7.09 -0.09 20.95
N ILE A 61 -6.14 0.80 21.21
CA ILE A 61 -5.97 2.04 20.46
C ILE A 61 -4.66 1.99 19.66
N ILE A 62 -4.77 2.22 18.35
CA ILE A 62 -3.62 2.54 17.50
C ILE A 62 -3.49 4.08 17.47
N ASP A 63 -2.27 4.58 17.64
CA ASP A 63 -1.87 5.98 17.46
C ASP A 63 -0.41 6.02 16.98
N LEU A 64 -0.21 5.70 15.70
CA LEU A 64 1.09 5.78 15.03
C LEU A 64 1.24 7.16 14.41
N ARG A 65 2.45 7.74 14.54
CA ARG A 65 2.76 9.08 14.03
C ARG A 65 4.06 9.06 13.27
N THR A 66 4.13 9.81 12.17
CA THR A 66 5.34 9.98 11.37
C THR A 66 5.26 11.29 10.60
N ASP A 67 6.38 11.98 10.42
CA ASP A 67 6.52 13.12 9.52
C ASP A 67 7.52 12.86 8.38
N GLU A 68 7.93 11.60 8.21
CA GLU A 68 8.91 11.16 7.20
C GLU A 68 8.31 11.05 5.78
N LEU A 69 6.98 11.08 5.66
CA LEU A 69 6.28 10.90 4.39
C LEU A 69 5.84 12.22 3.77
N GLN A 70 6.08 12.37 2.47
CA GLN A 70 5.46 13.39 1.63
C GLN A 70 4.27 12.78 0.91
N LEU A 71 3.08 13.35 1.12
CA LEU A 71 1.83 12.82 0.58
C LEU A 71 1.65 13.11 -0.93
N PRO A 72 0.91 12.23 -1.64
CA PRO A 72 0.46 10.91 -1.19
C PRO A 72 1.60 9.88 -1.17
N ALA A 73 1.46 8.86 -0.32
CA ALA A 73 2.46 7.81 -0.13
C ALA A 73 1.83 6.43 -0.02
N LYS A 74 2.53 5.39 -0.51
CA LYS A 74 2.16 3.99 -0.24
C LYS A 74 2.81 3.57 1.07
N VAL A 75 2.00 3.03 1.98
CA VAL A 75 2.49 2.50 3.26
C VAL A 75 1.95 1.09 3.46
N GLY A 76 2.50 0.40 4.44
CA GLY A 76 1.83 -0.76 4.99
C GLY A 76 1.89 -0.85 6.50
N LEU A 77 0.89 -1.54 7.03
CA LEU A 77 0.66 -1.77 8.44
C LEU A 77 0.88 -3.25 8.74
N GLY A 78 1.94 -3.54 9.50
CA GLY A 78 2.32 -4.86 9.97
C GLY A 78 1.65 -5.18 11.30
N ILE A 79 0.84 -6.23 11.35
CA ILE A 79 0.05 -6.64 12.54
C ILE A 79 0.01 -8.16 12.61
N GLY A 80 0.50 -8.75 13.71
CA GLY A 80 0.41 -10.20 13.93
C GLY A 80 0.98 -11.03 12.77
N GLY A 81 2.07 -10.57 12.15
CA GLY A 81 2.70 -11.20 10.98
C GLY A 81 2.01 -10.94 9.63
N LYS A 82 0.84 -10.28 9.60
CA LYS A 82 0.17 -9.84 8.38
C LYS A 82 0.57 -8.42 8.01
N LYS A 83 0.46 -8.08 6.73
CA LYS A 83 0.81 -6.79 6.14
C LYS A 83 -0.38 -6.25 5.35
N ILE A 84 -0.88 -5.07 5.71
CA ILE A 84 -1.97 -4.39 5.02
C ILE A 84 -1.40 -3.16 4.32
N PHE A 85 -1.53 -3.07 3.00
CA PHE A 85 -1.02 -1.94 2.23
C PHE A 85 -2.14 -1.00 1.83
N PHE A 86 -1.89 0.30 1.91
CA PHE A 86 -2.86 1.35 1.57
C PHE A 86 -2.14 2.64 1.19
N ILE A 87 -2.87 3.56 0.55
CA ILE A 87 -2.41 4.91 0.24
C ILE A 87 -2.73 5.81 1.43
N VAL A 88 -1.73 6.56 1.87
CA VAL A 88 -1.91 7.73 2.74
C VAL A 88 -1.94 8.95 1.85
N ASP A 89 -3.08 9.63 1.84
CA ASP A 89 -3.32 10.88 1.09
C ASP A 89 -3.93 11.98 1.96
N SER A 90 -4.09 11.72 3.26
CA SER A 90 -4.47 12.68 4.30
C SER A 90 -3.55 12.57 5.51
N LYS A 91 -3.54 13.62 6.35
CA LYS A 91 -2.76 13.60 7.61
C LYS A 91 -3.41 12.78 8.71
N GLU A 92 -4.72 12.56 8.63
CA GLU A 92 -5.47 11.75 9.58
C GLU A 92 -5.99 10.52 8.84
N ILE A 93 -5.59 9.35 9.31
CA ILE A 93 -5.98 8.04 8.79
C ILE A 93 -6.63 7.26 9.93
N VAL A 94 -7.79 6.67 9.65
CA VAL A 94 -8.57 5.98 10.66
C VAL A 94 -8.46 4.46 10.49
N CYS A 95 -8.04 3.78 11.55
CA CYS A 95 -8.05 2.32 11.66
C CYS A 95 -9.23 1.86 12.52
N LEU A 96 -10.04 0.96 11.98
CA LEU A 96 -11.22 0.41 12.66
C LEU A 96 -11.12 -1.12 12.72
N GLY A 97 -11.07 -1.68 13.94
CA GLY A 97 -11.08 -3.13 14.18
C GLY A 97 -12.18 -3.50 15.18
N LYS A 98 -13.23 -4.17 14.71
CA LYS A 98 -14.45 -4.43 15.51
C LYS A 98 -14.45 -5.70 16.34
N GLU A 99 -13.64 -6.70 16.00
CA GLU A 99 -13.67 -8.01 16.66
C GLU A 99 -12.43 -8.26 17.52
N GLU A 100 -12.62 -8.95 18.65
CA GLU A 100 -11.53 -9.48 19.46
C GLU A 100 -10.82 -10.58 18.66
N GLN A 101 -9.54 -10.37 18.33
CA GLN A 101 -8.59 -11.33 17.72
C GLN A 101 -8.64 -11.63 16.21
N ASP A 102 -9.16 -10.74 15.35
CA ASP A 102 -8.95 -10.90 13.89
C ASP A 102 -8.35 -9.67 13.21
N SER A 103 -7.02 -9.66 13.12
CA SER A 103 -6.25 -8.65 12.37
C SER A 103 -6.59 -8.58 10.88
N SER A 104 -7.26 -9.59 10.31
CA SER A 104 -7.72 -9.54 8.91
C SER A 104 -8.98 -8.70 8.69
N LYS A 105 -9.67 -8.29 9.77
CA LYS A 105 -10.90 -7.46 9.70
C LYS A 105 -10.63 -5.98 10.00
N ILE A 106 -9.38 -5.56 10.03
CA ILE A 106 -9.03 -4.14 10.19
C ILE A 106 -9.41 -3.41 8.91
N ARG A 107 -10.26 -2.41 9.06
CA ARG A 107 -10.62 -1.48 8.00
C ARG A 107 -9.78 -0.22 8.14
N ILE A 108 -9.22 0.22 7.02
CA ILE A 108 -8.49 1.48 6.93
C ILE A 108 -9.33 2.45 6.14
N GLU A 109 -9.58 3.61 6.72
CA GLU A 109 -10.25 4.74 6.09
C GLU A 109 -9.22 5.86 5.89
N SER A 110 -8.83 6.05 4.63
CA SER A 110 -7.98 7.16 4.18
C SER A 110 -8.79 8.16 3.34
N GLY A 111 -8.12 9.10 2.70
CA GLY A 111 -8.67 10.10 1.80
C GLY A 111 -9.25 9.54 0.49
N GLU A 112 -9.50 10.46 -0.43
CA GLU A 112 -10.18 10.19 -1.71
C GLU A 112 -9.39 9.27 -2.62
N LEU A 113 -8.06 9.44 -2.66
CA LEU A 113 -7.19 8.71 -3.56
C LEU A 113 -7.17 7.21 -3.25
N GLU A 114 -7.13 6.85 -1.96
CA GLU A 114 -7.25 5.46 -1.54
C GLU A 114 -8.61 4.87 -1.93
N ARG A 115 -9.71 5.63 -1.78
CA ARG A 115 -11.04 5.14 -2.16
C ARG A 115 -11.13 4.85 -3.65
N GLU A 116 -10.60 5.73 -4.47
CA GLU A 116 -10.54 5.53 -5.93
C GLU A 116 -9.67 4.32 -6.29
N TYR A 117 -8.50 4.20 -5.66
CA TYR A 117 -7.62 3.04 -5.84
C TYR A 117 -8.34 1.74 -5.52
N GLN A 118 -9.08 1.68 -4.40
CA GLN A 118 -9.86 0.49 -4.03
C GLN A 118 -10.96 0.17 -5.04
N VAL A 119 -11.56 1.16 -5.71
CA VAL A 119 -12.52 0.92 -6.80
C VAL A 119 -11.84 0.24 -7.99
N VAL A 120 -10.69 0.77 -8.42
CA VAL A 120 -9.92 0.17 -9.53
C VAL A 120 -9.44 -1.23 -9.16
N TYR A 121 -8.91 -1.41 -7.95
CA TYR A 121 -8.45 -2.70 -7.45
C TYR A 121 -9.56 -3.75 -7.45
N ARG A 122 -10.78 -3.40 -7.03
CA ARG A 122 -11.94 -4.32 -7.09
C ARG A 122 -12.26 -4.74 -8.53
N ILE A 123 -12.23 -3.81 -9.48
CA ILE A 123 -12.46 -4.10 -10.90
C ILE A 123 -11.37 -5.05 -11.42
N LEU A 124 -10.11 -4.76 -11.12
CA LEU A 124 -8.97 -5.59 -11.52
C LEU A 124 -9.11 -7.01 -10.95
N ASN A 125 -9.46 -7.10 -9.67
CA ASN A 125 -9.62 -8.37 -8.98
C ASN A 125 -10.76 -9.21 -9.57
N GLN A 126 -11.95 -8.63 -9.72
CA GLN A 126 -13.13 -9.34 -10.22
C GLN A 126 -12.98 -9.76 -11.69
N LYS A 127 -12.42 -8.89 -12.52
CA LYS A 127 -12.37 -9.09 -13.97
C LYS A 127 -11.17 -9.91 -14.42
N TYR A 128 -10.06 -9.89 -13.69
CA TYR A 128 -8.82 -10.50 -14.14
C TYR A 128 -8.21 -11.47 -13.12
N GLU A 129 -8.04 -11.08 -11.85
CA GLU A 129 -7.37 -11.93 -10.84
C GLU A 129 -8.19 -13.16 -10.47
N MET A 130 -9.46 -13.00 -10.11
CA MET A 130 -10.32 -14.13 -9.74
C MET A 130 -10.46 -15.15 -10.89
N PRO A 131 -10.69 -14.73 -12.17
CA PRO A 131 -10.61 -15.66 -13.29
C PRO A 131 -9.25 -16.33 -13.46
N ALA A 132 -8.15 -15.58 -13.31
CA ALA A 132 -6.80 -16.13 -13.43
C ALA A 132 -6.51 -17.19 -12.34
N GLN A 133 -6.92 -16.95 -11.10
CA GLN A 133 -6.80 -17.90 -9.99
C GLN A 133 -7.56 -19.19 -10.28
N LYS A 134 -8.81 -19.10 -10.75
CA LYS A 134 -9.60 -20.28 -11.15
C LYS A 134 -8.94 -21.08 -12.28
N LEU A 135 -8.26 -20.40 -13.21
CA LEU A 135 -7.50 -21.08 -14.26
C LEU A 135 -6.26 -21.77 -13.69
N GLN A 136 -5.52 -21.10 -12.79
CA GLN A 136 -4.36 -21.67 -12.11
C GLN A 136 -4.71 -22.93 -11.30
N GLU A 137 -5.81 -22.92 -10.55
CA GLU A 137 -6.30 -24.09 -9.82
C GLU A 137 -6.55 -25.28 -10.76
N LYS A 138 -7.19 -25.04 -11.91
CA LYS A 138 -7.42 -26.08 -12.93
C LYS A 138 -6.14 -26.60 -13.55
N ILE A 139 -5.18 -25.72 -13.82
CA ILE A 139 -3.86 -26.09 -14.33
C ILE A 139 -3.16 -26.99 -13.31
N GLN A 140 -3.07 -26.56 -12.04
CA GLN A 140 -2.43 -27.35 -10.98
C GLN A 140 -3.03 -28.75 -10.84
N VAL A 141 -4.36 -28.87 -10.89
CA VAL A 141 -5.05 -30.18 -10.83
C VAL A 141 -4.68 -31.08 -12.00
N LEU A 142 -4.59 -30.55 -13.22
CA LEU A 142 -4.21 -31.33 -14.38
C LEU A 142 -2.72 -31.67 -14.38
N GLU A 143 -1.86 -30.75 -13.97
CA GLU A 143 -0.41 -30.97 -13.88
C GLU A 143 -0.04 -32.05 -12.87
N GLY A 144 -0.78 -32.13 -11.76
CA GLY A 144 -0.58 -33.15 -10.72
C GLY A 144 -0.91 -34.59 -11.14
N ARG A 145 -1.47 -34.83 -12.33
CA ARG A 145 -1.74 -36.19 -12.84
C ARG A 145 -0.46 -36.87 -13.34
N GLN A 146 -0.24 -38.13 -12.93
CA GLN A 146 0.95 -38.93 -13.30
C GLN A 146 1.05 -39.16 -14.81
N GLU A 147 -0.05 -39.57 -15.45
CA GLU A 147 -0.16 -39.69 -16.89
C GLU A 147 -1.24 -38.74 -17.41
N LYS A 148 -0.98 -38.13 -18.57
CA LYS A 148 -1.88 -37.18 -19.22
C LYS A 148 -2.19 -37.69 -20.62
N THR A 149 -3.47 -37.89 -20.89
CA THR A 149 -4.01 -38.18 -22.21
C THR A 149 -3.78 -36.99 -23.16
N GLU A 150 -3.87 -37.25 -24.47
CA GLU A 150 -3.72 -36.22 -25.48
C GLU A 150 -4.76 -35.10 -25.37
N SER A 151 -6.00 -35.43 -24.95
CA SER A 151 -7.04 -34.42 -24.72
C SER A 151 -6.74 -33.53 -23.52
N GLU A 152 -6.16 -34.10 -22.45
CA GLU A 152 -5.74 -33.32 -21.27
C GLU A 152 -4.56 -32.40 -21.58
N ARG A 153 -3.62 -32.83 -22.42
CA ARG A 153 -2.51 -31.97 -22.89
C ARG A 153 -3.06 -30.77 -23.66
N LYS A 154 -3.99 -31.00 -24.59
CA LYS A 154 -4.65 -29.91 -25.34
C LYS A 154 -5.45 -28.97 -24.43
N ALA A 155 -6.14 -29.51 -23.42
CA ALA A 155 -6.85 -28.71 -22.44
C ALA A 155 -5.88 -27.85 -21.61
N LEU A 156 -4.73 -28.40 -21.21
CA LEU A 156 -3.68 -27.67 -20.49
C LEU A 156 -3.17 -26.47 -21.31
N GLU A 157 -2.86 -26.69 -22.59
CA GLU A 157 -2.44 -25.62 -23.51
C GLU A 157 -3.49 -24.51 -23.66
N GLU A 158 -4.77 -24.87 -23.68
CA GLU A 158 -5.86 -23.88 -23.71
C GLU A 158 -5.94 -23.09 -22.40
N LEU A 159 -5.84 -23.75 -21.25
CA LEU A 159 -5.86 -23.11 -19.94
C LEU A 159 -4.69 -22.12 -19.79
N TYR A 160 -3.48 -22.51 -20.19
CA TYR A 160 -2.31 -21.61 -20.19
C TYR A 160 -2.53 -20.40 -21.09
N ARG A 161 -3.02 -20.61 -22.32
CA ARG A 161 -3.34 -19.49 -23.24
C ARG A 161 -4.38 -18.55 -22.67
N ASN A 162 -5.39 -19.07 -21.96
CA ASN A 162 -6.41 -18.25 -21.31
C ASN A 162 -5.85 -17.48 -20.10
N LEU A 163 -4.98 -18.10 -19.31
CA LEU A 163 -4.30 -17.44 -18.19
C LEU A 163 -3.45 -16.27 -18.69
N ASP A 164 -2.71 -16.46 -19.78
CA ASP A 164 -1.91 -15.41 -20.40
C ASP A 164 -2.77 -14.29 -21.00
N ARG A 165 -3.96 -14.60 -21.53
CA ARG A 165 -4.93 -13.56 -21.94
C ARG A 165 -5.40 -12.73 -20.75
N CYS A 166 -5.74 -13.34 -19.63
CA CYS A 166 -6.14 -12.61 -18.42
C CYS A 166 -5.05 -11.63 -17.97
N LYS A 167 -3.79 -12.10 -17.89
CA LYS A 167 -2.65 -11.25 -17.53
C LYS A 167 -2.46 -10.08 -18.50
N ARG A 168 -2.51 -10.34 -19.82
CA ARG A 168 -2.40 -9.29 -20.84
C ARG A 168 -3.53 -8.28 -20.77
N TYR A 169 -4.77 -8.72 -20.66
CA TYR A 169 -5.92 -7.80 -20.59
C TYR A 169 -5.95 -6.98 -19.31
N LYS A 170 -5.45 -7.52 -18.19
CA LYS A 170 -5.23 -6.74 -16.97
C LYS A 170 -4.26 -5.59 -17.25
N LYS A 171 -3.08 -5.90 -17.78
CA LYS A 171 -2.06 -4.90 -18.12
C LYS A 171 -2.60 -3.83 -19.08
N GLU A 172 -3.24 -4.24 -20.17
CA GLU A 172 -3.84 -3.31 -21.13
C GLU A 172 -4.90 -2.40 -20.51
N TYR A 173 -5.71 -2.92 -19.58
CA TYR A 173 -6.67 -2.10 -18.85
C TYR A 173 -5.96 -1.03 -18.01
N ILE A 174 -4.92 -1.42 -17.26
CA ILE A 174 -4.14 -0.50 -16.43
C ILE A 174 -3.49 0.60 -17.29
N LYS A 175 -2.84 0.22 -18.40
CA LYS A 175 -2.21 1.16 -19.34
C LYS A 175 -3.21 2.20 -19.83
N LYS A 176 -4.40 1.74 -20.27
CA LYS A 176 -5.48 2.64 -20.74
C LYS A 176 -6.01 3.54 -19.63
N THR A 177 -6.17 3.02 -18.41
CA THR A 177 -6.62 3.83 -17.26
C THR A 177 -5.63 4.94 -16.95
N ILE A 178 -4.33 4.64 -16.98
CA ILE A 178 -3.26 5.62 -16.78
C ILE A 178 -3.26 6.67 -17.89
N GLN A 179 -3.27 6.24 -19.16
CA GLN A 179 -3.25 7.14 -20.33
C GLN A 179 -4.47 8.07 -20.39
N ALA A 180 -5.63 7.60 -19.93
CA ALA A 180 -6.84 8.42 -19.85
C ALA A 180 -6.75 9.49 -18.75
N ASN A 181 -5.86 9.34 -17.76
CA ASN A 181 -5.77 10.21 -16.59
C ASN A 181 -4.31 10.63 -16.31
N PRO A 182 -3.63 11.30 -17.26
CA PRO A 182 -2.19 11.58 -17.16
C PRO A 182 -1.83 12.59 -16.07
N THR A 183 -2.78 13.40 -15.60
CA THR A 183 -2.58 14.39 -14.54
C THR A 183 -2.92 13.87 -13.14
N HIS A 184 -3.55 12.69 -13.06
CA HIS A 184 -4.13 12.21 -11.80
C HIS A 184 -3.12 11.37 -11.00
N GLU A 185 -2.96 11.66 -9.71
CA GLU A 185 -1.95 10.99 -8.87
C GLU A 185 -2.21 9.49 -8.72
N LEU A 186 -3.45 9.03 -8.91
CA LEU A 186 -3.80 7.61 -8.87
C LEU A 186 -2.98 6.80 -9.89
N SER A 187 -2.68 7.41 -11.04
CA SER A 187 -1.89 6.79 -12.11
C SER A 187 -0.49 6.39 -11.65
N LEU A 188 0.10 7.11 -10.69
CA LEU A 188 1.40 6.76 -10.10
C LEU A 188 1.33 5.47 -9.30
N PHE A 189 0.27 5.28 -8.52
CA PHE A 189 0.06 4.06 -7.74
C PHE A 189 -0.23 2.85 -8.64
N LEU A 190 -1.03 3.03 -9.70
CA LEU A 190 -1.27 1.98 -10.69
C LEU A 190 0.00 1.60 -11.45
N LEU A 191 0.84 2.60 -11.78
CA LEU A 191 2.14 2.36 -12.41
C LEU A 191 3.06 1.53 -11.51
N TRP A 192 3.12 1.89 -10.22
CA TRP A 192 3.97 1.24 -9.23
C TRP A 192 3.49 -0.17 -8.87
N ASP A 193 2.23 -0.33 -8.50
CA ASP A 193 1.69 -1.58 -7.95
C ASP A 193 1.35 -2.61 -9.04
N GLU A 194 0.85 -2.17 -10.21
CA GLU A 194 0.14 -3.08 -11.13
C GLU A 194 0.90 -3.39 -12.43
N LEU A 195 1.86 -2.56 -12.85
CA LEU A 195 2.65 -2.79 -14.07
C LEU A 195 3.99 -3.53 -13.82
N GLY A 196 4.28 -3.90 -12.58
CA GLY A 196 5.38 -4.81 -12.22
C GLY A 196 6.76 -4.32 -12.69
N ASP A 197 7.49 -5.20 -13.38
CA ASP A 197 8.85 -4.95 -13.87
C ASP A 197 8.92 -4.62 -15.38
N GLU A 198 7.81 -4.21 -16.01
CA GLU A 198 7.85 -3.70 -17.40
C GLU A 198 8.45 -2.29 -17.44
N VAL A 199 9.75 -2.17 -17.16
CA VAL A 199 10.45 -0.88 -16.98
C VAL A 199 10.27 0.04 -18.19
N GLU A 200 10.40 -0.49 -19.42
CA GLU A 200 10.20 0.31 -20.65
C GLU A 200 8.78 0.87 -20.76
N CYS A 201 7.77 0.07 -20.42
CA CYS A 201 6.39 0.53 -20.42
C CYS A 201 6.14 1.52 -19.28
N GLN A 202 6.73 1.29 -18.11
CA GLN A 202 6.62 2.19 -16.97
C GLN A 202 7.23 3.56 -17.29
N ASP A 203 8.43 3.58 -17.87
CA ASP A 203 9.13 4.80 -18.29
C ASP A 203 8.32 5.58 -19.34
N SER A 204 7.85 4.93 -20.39
CA SER A 204 7.02 5.57 -21.43
C SER A 204 5.77 6.23 -20.84
N LEU A 205 5.03 5.50 -20.00
CA LEU A 205 3.82 6.05 -19.38
C LEU A 205 4.15 7.18 -18.41
N PHE A 206 5.19 7.04 -17.59
CA PHE A 206 5.60 8.05 -16.62
C PHE A 206 5.99 9.37 -17.29
N ARG A 207 6.69 9.33 -18.43
CA ARG A 207 7.06 10.52 -19.21
C ARG A 207 5.87 11.24 -19.82
N GLU A 208 4.80 10.52 -20.14
CA GLU A 208 3.55 11.09 -20.65
C GLU A 208 2.69 11.76 -19.56
N MET A 209 2.93 11.41 -18.29
CA MET A 209 2.18 11.97 -17.16
C MET A 209 2.53 13.45 -16.92
N LYS A 210 1.52 14.19 -16.47
CA LYS A 210 1.59 15.61 -16.13
C LYS A 210 1.22 15.84 -14.67
N ILE A 211 1.86 15.09 -13.77
CA ILE A 211 1.63 15.19 -12.33
C ILE A 211 2.18 16.53 -11.81
N MET A 212 1.32 17.28 -11.12
CA MET A 212 1.66 18.58 -10.54
C MET A 212 2.53 18.45 -9.29
N ASN A 213 2.18 17.52 -8.40
CA ASN A 213 2.88 17.31 -7.15
C ASN A 213 4.08 16.38 -7.33
N LYS A 214 5.22 16.96 -7.70
CA LYS A 214 6.49 16.24 -7.86
C LYS A 214 7.20 15.92 -6.54
N LYS A 215 6.64 16.37 -5.40
CA LYS A 215 7.24 16.19 -4.07
C LYS A 215 6.69 14.96 -3.34
N SER A 216 5.59 14.38 -3.81
CA SER A 216 5.01 13.18 -3.21
C SER A 216 6.00 12.01 -3.22
N ASN A 217 5.92 11.15 -2.19
CA ASN A 217 6.80 10.00 -2.09
C ASN A 217 6.70 9.11 -3.32
N ILE A 218 5.47 8.83 -3.79
CA ILE A 218 5.27 7.94 -4.93
C ILE A 218 5.86 8.51 -6.24
N TYR A 219 5.75 9.82 -6.47
CA TYR A 219 6.35 10.45 -7.65
C TYR A 219 7.87 10.35 -7.59
N ARG A 220 8.46 10.67 -6.44
CA ARG A 220 9.92 10.62 -6.26
C ARG A 220 10.47 9.19 -6.40
N LEU A 221 9.76 8.19 -5.87
CA LEU A 221 10.10 6.77 -6.03
C LEU A 221 10.13 6.36 -7.50
N LEU A 222 9.09 6.71 -8.26
CA LEU A 222 9.02 6.40 -9.68
C LEU A 222 10.06 7.16 -10.49
N ALA A 223 10.27 8.45 -10.19
CA ALA A 223 11.29 9.26 -10.83
C ALA A 223 12.69 8.64 -10.61
N GLN A 224 13.02 8.22 -9.39
CA GLN A 224 14.29 7.56 -9.11
C GLN A 224 14.44 6.21 -9.82
N LYS A 225 13.35 5.45 -9.96
CA LYS A 225 13.36 4.14 -10.62
C LYS A 225 13.52 4.26 -12.14
N LEU A 226 12.95 5.31 -12.75
CA LEU A 226 12.71 5.39 -14.20
C LEU A 226 13.50 6.50 -14.92
N LEU A 227 14.02 7.52 -14.21
CA LEU A 227 14.78 8.63 -14.78
C LEU A 227 16.26 8.57 -14.38
#